data_AF-A0A920EC86-F1
#
_entry.id   AF-A0A920EC86-F1
#
_cell.length_a   1.000
_cell.length_b   1.000
_cell.length_c   1.000
_cell.angle_alpha   90.00
_cell.angle_beta   90.00
_cell.angle_gamma   90.00
#
_symmetry.space_group_name_H-M   'P 1'
#
loop_
_entity.id
_entity.type
_entity.pdbx_description
1 polymer ?
#
loop_
_entity_poly.entity_id
_entity_poly.type
_entity_poly.pdbx_seq_one_letter_code
_entity_poly.pdbx_strand_id
1 'polypeptide(L)'
;MDQSSLKGFDCDHHYYEAEDAFIRYMDPAMMQRAMQWVNVNGKKRLMVGGKVNRFIPNPTFDPIARPGCLDDYFRGKCRSLI
;
A
#
# COMPACT_ATOMS: atom_id res chain seq x y z
N MET A 1 -28.14 3.93 28.38
CA MET A 1 -28.33 3.65 26.94
C MET A 1 -27.37 2.54 26.57
N ASP A 2 -27.89 1.46 26.00
CA ASP A 2 -27.07 0.35 25.50
C ASP A 2 -26.31 0.82 24.25
N GLN A 3 -24.98 0.91 24.38
CA GLN A 3 -24.05 1.32 23.32
C GLN A 3 -24.03 0.32 22.14
N SER A 4 -24.63 -0.86 22.26
CA SER A 4 -24.58 -1.93 21.26
C SER A 4 -25.39 -1.68 19.97
N SER A 5 -26.27 -0.67 19.97
CA SER A 5 -27.20 -0.39 18.85
C SER A 5 -26.66 0.58 17.79
N LEU A 6 -25.53 1.25 18.03
CA LEU A 6 -24.92 2.17 17.08
C LEU A 6 -23.86 1.43 16.25
N LYS A 7 -24.07 1.37 14.93
CA LYS A 7 -23.04 0.92 14.00
C LYS A 7 -22.00 2.03 13.82
N GLY A 8 -20.73 1.71 13.98
CA GLY A 8 -19.65 2.62 13.67
C GLY A 8 -19.65 2.99 12.18
N PHE A 9 -19.29 4.24 11.89
CA PHE A 9 -18.97 4.70 10.54
C PHE A 9 -17.48 5.00 10.50
N ASP A 10 -16.74 4.24 9.70
CA ASP A 10 -15.31 4.46 9.51
C ASP A 10 -15.10 5.42 8.34
N CYS A 11 -14.48 6.57 8.64
CA CYS A 11 -14.21 7.63 7.66
C CYS A 11 -12.87 7.44 6.93
N ASP A 12 -12.11 6.39 7.24
CA ASP A 12 -10.73 6.22 6.75
C ASP A 12 -10.45 4.77 6.30
N HIS A 13 -11.05 4.41 5.17
CA HIS A 13 -10.77 3.13 4.51
C HIS A 13 -9.85 3.32 3.30
N HIS A 14 -8.93 2.38 3.15
CA HIS A 14 -8.01 2.31 2.03
C HIS A 14 -8.16 0.99 1.28
N TYR A 15 -7.87 1.03 -0.02
CA TYR A 15 -7.75 -0.15 -0.88
C TYR A 15 -6.30 -0.29 -1.35
N TYR A 16 -5.89 -1.52 -1.66
CA TYR A 16 -4.65 -1.77 -2.38
C TYR A 16 -4.94 -1.80 -3.87
N GLU A 17 -4.28 -0.92 -4.62
CA GLU A 17 -4.53 -0.76 -6.04
C GLU A 17 -4.03 -1.95 -6.86
N ALA A 18 -4.76 -2.25 -7.93
CA ALA A 18 -4.24 -3.10 -9.00
C ALA A 18 -3.02 -2.43 -9.65
N GLU A 19 -2.11 -3.24 -10.19
CA GLU A 19 -0.85 -2.74 -10.76
C GLU A 19 -1.04 -1.76 -11.93
N ASP A 20 -2.17 -1.85 -12.62
CA ASP A 20 -2.52 -1.01 -13.75
C ASP A 20 -3.46 0.15 -13.39
N ALA A 21 -3.77 0.39 -12.10
CA ALA A 21 -4.74 1.39 -11.67
C ALA A 21 -4.49 2.80 -12.23
N PHE A 22 -3.22 3.17 -12.40
CA PHE A 22 -2.81 4.47 -12.93
C PHE A 22 -2.53 4.49 -14.43
N ILE A 23 -2.58 3.35 -15.13
CA ILE A 23 -2.20 3.26 -16.55
C ILE A 23 -3.27 2.62 -17.44
N ARG A 24 -4.25 1.91 -16.88
CA ARG A 24 -5.29 1.17 -17.63
C ARG A 24 -6.04 2.01 -18.66
N TYR A 25 -6.30 3.28 -18.33
CA TYR A 25 -7.08 4.21 -19.17
C TYR A 25 -6.32 5.51 -19.47
N MET A 26 -4.98 5.48 -19.37
CA MET A 26 -4.15 6.66 -19.57
C MET A 26 -3.93 6.95 -21.06
N ASP A 27 -3.87 8.24 -21.42
CA ASP A 27 -3.37 8.67 -22.74
C ASP A 27 -1.94 8.13 -22.95
N PRO A 28 -1.68 7.35 -24.03
CA PRO A 28 -0.35 6.83 -24.34
C PRO A 28 0.77 7.89 -24.31
N ALA A 29 0.48 9.15 -24.67
CA ALA A 29 1.45 10.23 -24.65
C ALA A 29 1.98 10.56 -23.23
N MET A 30 1.24 10.19 -22.18
CA MET A 30 1.59 10.46 -20.79
C MET A 30 2.31 9.29 -20.11
N MET A 31 2.36 8.11 -20.73
CA MET A 31 2.87 6.87 -20.13
C MET A 31 4.29 7.00 -19.56
N GLN A 32 5.19 7.71 -20.27
CA GLN A 32 6.58 7.90 -19.84
C GLN A 32 6.70 8.71 -18.54
N ARG A 33 5.68 9.51 -18.20
CA ARG A 33 5.65 10.33 -16.99
C ARG A 33 4.96 9.64 -15.82
N ALA A 34 4.19 8.60 -16.08
CA ALA A 34 3.32 7.94 -15.12
C ALA A 34 4.01 6.83 -14.30
N MET A 35 3.20 6.07 -13.54
CA MET A 35 3.65 4.90 -12.79
C MET A 35 4.12 3.80 -13.73
N GLN A 36 5.31 3.26 -13.45
CA GLN A 36 5.90 2.16 -14.18
C GLN A 36 6.44 1.12 -13.21
N TRP A 37 6.28 -0.16 -13.55
CA TRP A 37 6.85 -1.27 -12.81
C TRP A 37 8.21 -1.61 -13.37
N VAL A 38 9.23 -1.63 -12.51
CA VAL A 38 10.61 -1.94 -12.87
C VAL A 38 11.18 -3.02 -11.96
N ASN A 39 12.10 -3.84 -12.48
CA ASN A 39 12.86 -4.78 -11.67
C ASN A 39 14.26 -4.20 -11.40
N VAL A 40 14.60 -4.03 -10.13
CA VAL A 40 15.89 -3.50 -9.69
C VAL A 40 16.49 -4.47 -8.69
N ASN A 41 17.62 -5.10 -9.07
CA ASN A 41 18.33 -6.09 -8.25
C ASN A 41 17.42 -7.24 -7.77
N GLY A 42 16.59 -7.77 -8.68
CA GLY A 42 15.65 -8.86 -8.38
C GLY A 42 14.41 -8.42 -7.59
N LYS A 43 14.25 -7.12 -7.29
CA LYS A 43 13.09 -6.59 -6.56
C LYS A 43 12.21 -5.75 -7.48
N LYS A 44 10.92 -6.04 -7.47
CA LYS A 44 9.90 -5.22 -8.14
C LYS A 44 9.77 -3.87 -7.43
N ARG A 45 9.83 -2.78 -8.18
CA ARG A 45 9.75 -1.39 -7.69
C ARG A 45 8.88 -0.54 -8.58
N LEU A 46 8.40 0.57 -8.03
CA LEU A 46 7.74 1.62 -8.78
C LEU A 46 8.76 2.65 -9.27
N MET A 47 8.55 3.15 -10.49
CA MET A 47 9.25 4.28 -11.08
C MET A 47 8.23 5.32 -11.55
N VAL A 48 8.55 6.61 -11.37
CA VAL A 48 7.69 7.72 -11.77
C VAL A 48 8.54 8.78 -12.47
N GLY A 49 8.17 9.17 -13.68
CA GLY A 49 8.93 10.17 -14.45
C GLY A 49 10.42 9.87 -14.55
N GLY A 50 10.78 8.60 -14.76
CA GLY A 50 12.17 8.14 -14.85
C GLY A 50 12.94 8.04 -13.53
N LYS A 51 12.28 8.23 -12.37
CA LYS A 51 12.90 8.12 -11.04
C LYS A 51 12.35 6.95 -10.25
N VAL A 52 13.24 6.07 -9.77
CA VAL A 52 12.86 4.91 -8.94
C VAL A 52 12.37 5.39 -7.57
N ASN A 53 11.17 4.94 -7.19
CA ASN A 53 10.63 5.14 -5.85
C ASN A 53 11.33 4.21 -4.86
N ARG A 54 11.96 4.80 -3.83
CA ARG A 54 12.65 4.08 -2.75
C ARG A 54 11.88 4.14 -1.42
N PHE A 55 10.77 4.87 -1.36
CA PHE A 55 9.96 5.03 -0.16
C PHE A 55 9.18 3.76 0.18
N ILE A 56 8.59 3.09 -0.81
CA ILE A 56 7.79 1.87 -0.60
C ILE A 56 8.68 0.63 -0.82
N PRO A 57 8.98 -0.16 0.23
CA PRO A 57 9.85 -1.34 0.10
C PRO A 57 9.19 -2.50 -0.64
N ASN A 58 7.88 -2.71 -0.40
CA ASN A 58 7.05 -3.70 -1.07
C ASN A 58 5.85 -3.01 -1.75
N PRO A 59 5.97 -2.62 -3.02
CA PRO A 59 4.93 -1.85 -3.71
C PRO A 59 3.67 -2.64 -4.09
N THR A 60 3.70 -3.97 -4.08
CA THR A 60 2.50 -4.79 -4.32
C THR A 60 1.69 -5.01 -3.05
N PHE A 61 2.28 -4.69 -1.88
CA PHE A 61 1.75 -5.04 -0.57
C PHE A 61 1.43 -6.53 -0.42
N ASP A 62 2.02 -7.41 -1.22
CA ASP A 62 1.84 -8.86 -1.10
C ASP A 62 3.10 -9.48 -0.46
N PRO A 63 3.02 -10.07 0.76
CA PRO A 63 1.83 -10.20 1.61
C PRO A 63 1.46 -8.91 2.36
N ILE A 64 0.16 -8.76 2.67
CA ILE A 64 -0.43 -7.61 3.38
C ILE A 64 -0.29 -7.81 4.89
N ALA A 65 -0.11 -6.70 5.63
CA ALA A 65 -0.10 -6.71 7.08
C ALA A 65 -1.44 -7.20 7.66
N ARG A 66 -1.41 -8.05 8.69
CA ARG A 66 -2.64 -8.51 9.36
C ARG A 66 -3.36 -7.34 10.04
N PRO A 67 -4.70 -7.28 9.99
CA PRO A 67 -5.45 -6.31 10.78
C PRO A 67 -5.04 -6.37 12.26
N GLY A 68 -4.82 -5.20 12.88
CA GLY A 68 -4.42 -5.09 14.29
C GLY A 68 -2.96 -5.47 14.60
N CYS A 69 -2.12 -5.80 13.61
CA CYS A 69 -0.73 -6.20 13.87
C CYS A 69 0.14 -5.13 14.54
N LEU A 70 -0.29 -3.87 14.52
CA LEU A 70 0.39 -2.77 15.20
C LEU A 70 -0.08 -2.56 16.65
N ASP A 71 -1.13 -3.25 17.11
CA ASP A 71 -1.67 -3.10 18.47
C ASP A 71 -0.60 -3.37 19.54
N ASP A 72 0.13 -4.47 19.41
CA ASP A 72 1.21 -4.81 20.36
C ASP A 72 2.34 -3.77 20.34
N TYR A 73 2.71 -3.26 19.16
CA TYR A 73 3.71 -2.19 19.03
C TYR A 73 3.27 -0.92 19.76
N PHE A 74 2.03 -0.45 19.52
CA PHE A 74 1.51 0.75 20.17
C PHE A 74 1.24 0.58 21.68
N ARG A 75 1.05 -0.65 22.14
CA ARG A 75 0.99 -0.99 23.58
C ARG A 75 2.36 -1.14 24.24
N GLY A 76 3.46 -0.93 23.51
CA GLY A 76 4.82 -1.10 24.02
C GLY A 76 5.19 -2.57 24.31
N LYS A 77 4.45 -3.53 23.75
CA LYS A 77 4.72 -4.96 23.88
C LYS A 77 5.70 -5.37 22.79
N CYS A 78 7.00 -5.29 23.07
CA CYS A 78 8.02 -5.86 22.20
C CYS A 78 8.03 -7.39 22.33
N ARG A 79 7.10 -8.07 21.65
CA ARG A 79 7.26 -9.50 21.35
C ARG A 79 8.11 -9.66 20.09
N SER A 80 8.99 -10.65 20.12
CA SER A 80 9.79 -11.07 18.97
C SER A 80 8.86 -11.32 17.77
N LEU A 81 9.11 -10.63 16.66
CA LEU A 81 8.31 -10.69 15.42
C LEU A 81 8.79 -11.80 14.45
N ILE A 82 9.48 -12.81 14.99
CA ILE A 82 9.85 -14.04 14.28
C ILE A 82 9.00 -15.20 14.79
#